data_AF-A0A965VDY6-F1
#
_entry.id   AF-A0A965VDY6-F1
#
_cell.length_a   1.000
_cell.length_b   1.000
_cell.length_c   1.000
_cell.angle_alpha   90.00
_cell.angle_beta   90.00
_cell.angle_gamma   90.00
#
_symmetry.space_group_name_H-M   'P 1'
#
loop_
_entity.id
_entity.type
_entity.pdbx_description
1 polymer ?
#
loop_
_entity_poly.entity_id
_entity_poly.type
_entity_poly.pdbx_seq_one_letter_code
_entity_poly.pdbx_strand_id
1 'polypeptide(L)' 'DGGIDGTSDTDGISVSSFNFGGEFSKGLMVAQDGYNYDGDEQKNQNFKIISFKEIINKINLD' A
#
# COMPACT_ATOMS: atom_id res chain seq x y z
N ASP A 1 -14.36 3.34 -9.81
CA ASP A 1 -13.15 2.99 -9.04
C ASP A 1 -11.94 3.44 -9.84
N GLY A 2 -11.45 4.64 -9.55
CA GLY A 2 -10.49 5.35 -10.41
C GLY A 2 -9.43 6.07 -9.59
N GLY A 3 -8.71 5.33 -8.76
CA GLY A 3 -7.64 5.92 -7.97
C GLY A 3 -6.82 4.84 -7.29
N ILE A 4 -5.67 4.54 -7.88
CA ILE A 4 -4.64 3.59 -7.42
C ILE A 4 -4.99 2.12 -7.74
N ASP A 5 -4.12 1.51 -8.54
CA ASP A 5 -4.10 0.10 -8.90
C ASP A 5 -3.45 -0.77 -7.81
N GLY A 6 -3.44 -2.08 -8.02
CA GLY A 6 -2.72 -3.03 -7.16
C GLY A 6 -1.20 -2.94 -7.30
N THR A 7 -0.49 -3.91 -6.73
CA THR A 7 0.94 -4.08 -7.00
C THR A 7 1.20 -5.39 -7.72
N SER A 8 2.22 -5.41 -8.56
CA SER A 8 2.72 -6.59 -9.26
C SER A 8 4.23 -6.50 -9.42
N ASP A 9 4.90 -7.66 -9.41
CA ASP A 9 6.37 -7.74 -9.50
C ASP A 9 7.09 -6.87 -8.46
N THR A 10 6.57 -6.90 -7.23
CA THR A 10 7.10 -6.12 -6.10
C THR A 10 8.50 -6.58 -5.71
N ASP A 11 9.50 -5.71 -5.88
CA ASP A 11 10.86 -5.94 -5.39
C ASP A 11 10.97 -5.74 -3.86
N GLY A 12 10.46 -4.61 -3.37
CA GLY A 12 10.72 -4.12 -2.01
C GLY A 12 9.46 -3.79 -1.22
N ILE A 13 9.47 -4.15 0.07
CA ILE A 13 8.44 -3.79 1.05
C ILE A 13 9.07 -3.19 2.31
N SER A 14 8.34 -2.33 2.99
CA SER A 14 8.69 -1.81 4.31
C SER A 14 7.44 -1.57 5.15
N VAL A 15 7.56 -1.76 6.47
CA VAL A 15 6.45 -1.61 7.42
C VAL A 15 6.92 -0.81 8.62
N SER A 16 6.07 0.09 9.10
CA SER A 16 6.25 0.77 10.38
C SER A 16 4.97 0.72 11.18
N SER A 17 5.07 0.31 12.44
CA SER A 17 3.96 0.34 13.41
C SER A 17 3.85 1.68 14.15
N PHE A 18 4.62 2.70 13.75
CA PHE A 18 4.55 4.02 14.36
C PHE A 18 3.19 4.68 14.08
N ASN A 19 2.64 5.38 15.06
CA ASN A 19 1.36 6.08 14.89
C ASN A 19 1.59 7.39 14.13
N PHE A 20 1.19 7.42 12.85
CA PHE A 20 1.27 8.61 11.99
C PHE A 20 -0.01 9.48 12.03
N GLY A 21 -0.98 9.14 12.89
CA GLY A 21 -2.27 9.81 12.98
C GLY A 21 -3.28 9.38 11.90
N GLY A 22 -4.55 9.77 12.09
CA GLY A 22 -5.63 9.51 11.13
C GLY A 22 -5.76 8.03 10.72
N GLU A 23 -5.87 7.78 9.42
CA GLU A 23 -5.96 6.43 8.84
C GLU A 23 -4.69 5.60 9.07
N PHE A 24 -3.54 6.24 9.30
CA PHE A 24 -2.26 5.60 9.57
C PHE A 24 -1.94 5.53 11.08
N SER A 25 -2.96 5.63 11.92
CA SER A 25 -2.80 5.58 13.38
C SER A 25 -2.28 4.25 13.92
N LYS A 26 -2.43 3.17 13.15
CA LYS A 26 -1.86 1.83 13.43
C LYS A 26 -0.58 1.55 12.63
N GLY A 27 0.01 2.57 12.03
CA GLY A 27 1.15 2.43 11.12
C GLY A 27 0.76 2.33 9.66
N LEU A 28 1.76 2.09 8.83
CA LEU A 28 1.62 1.95 7.38
C LEU A 28 2.57 0.88 6.85
N MET A 29 2.19 0.33 5.70
CA MET A 29 3.03 -0.50 4.85
C MET A 29 3.27 0.21 3.53
N VAL A 30 4.48 0.08 3.00
CA VAL A 30 4.84 0.53 1.66
C VAL A 30 5.23 -0.69 0.84
N ALA A 31 4.68 -0.82 -0.36
CA ALA A 31 5.04 -1.85 -1.33
C ALA A 31 5.37 -1.20 -2.67
N GLN A 32 6.51 -1.56 -3.27
CA GLN A 32 6.85 -1.15 -4.63
C GLN A 32 5.94 -1.87 -5.64
N ASP A 33 5.65 -1.21 -6.75
CA ASP A 33 4.94 -1.81 -7.87
C ASP A 33 5.73 -1.69 -9.18
N GLY A 34 6.03 -2.85 -9.76
CA GLY A 34 6.78 -3.02 -11.00
C GLY A 34 5.96 -2.68 -12.25
N TYR A 35 4.63 -2.82 -12.20
CA TYR A 35 3.73 -2.47 -13.31
C TYR A 35 2.56 -1.63 -12.82
N ASN A 36 2.81 -0.33 -12.72
CA ASN A 36 1.85 0.67 -12.27
C ASN A 36 0.97 1.17 -13.42
N TYR A 37 -0.35 1.15 -13.22
CA TYR A 37 -1.36 1.54 -14.21
C TYR A 37 -2.25 2.68 -13.73
N ASP A 38 -2.57 3.59 -14.64
CA ASP A 38 -3.64 4.58 -14.50
C ASP A 38 -4.74 4.24 -15.53
N GLY A 39 -5.77 3.51 -15.06
CA GLY A 39 -6.70 2.84 -15.96
C GLY A 39 -5.99 1.74 -16.77
N ASP A 40 -6.04 1.85 -18.10
CA ASP A 40 -5.35 0.93 -19.01
C ASP A 40 -3.95 1.40 -19.41
N GLU A 41 -3.52 2.59 -18.95
CA GLU A 41 -2.23 3.18 -19.33
C GLU A 41 -1.13 2.80 -18.34
N GLN A 42 -0.08 2.15 -18.83
CA GLN A 42 1.11 1.87 -18.02
C GLN A 42 1.90 3.16 -17.74
N LYS A 43 2.21 3.40 -16.47
CA LYS A 43 3.02 4.51 -15.99
C LYS A 43 4.36 4.00 -15.46
N ASN A 44 5.22 4.94 -15.05
CA ASN A 44 6.45 4.59 -14.34
C ASN A 44 6.13 3.86 -13.04
N GLN A 45 7.04 2.98 -12.62
CA GLN A 45 7.00 2.31 -11.33
C GLN A 45 6.85 3.31 -10.18
N ASN A 46 6.12 2.91 -9.15
CA ASN A 46 5.89 3.72 -7.95
C ASN A 46 5.80 2.85 -6.70
N PHE A 47 5.28 3.44 -5.62
CA PHE A 47 5.02 2.74 -4.37
C PHE A 47 3.58 2.97 -3.94
N LYS A 48 2.97 1.91 -3.42
CA LYS A 48 1.66 1.95 -2.79
C LYS A 48 1.85 2.10 -1.28
N ILE A 49 1.10 3.01 -0.69
CA ILE A 49 1.08 3.25 0.76
C ILE A 49 -0.25 2.73 1.29
N ILE A 50 -0.18 1.76 2.20
CA ILE A 50 -1.34 1.05 2.73
C ILE A 50 -1.44 1.35 4.23
N SER A 51 -2.65 1.66 4.71
CA SER A 51 -2.89 1.72 6.16
C SER A 51 -2.68 0.34 6.77
N PHE A 52 -1.79 0.24 7.74
CA PHE A 52 -1.51 -1.05 8.38
C PHE A 52 -2.71 -1.52 9.23
N LYS A 53 -3.62 -0.61 9.58
CA LYS A 53 -4.90 -0.94 10.22
C LYS A 53 -5.71 -1.91 9.36
N GLU A 54 -5.76 -1.71 8.05
CA GLU A 54 -6.53 -2.59 7.17
C GLU A 54 -5.98 -4.02 7.15
N ILE A 55 -4.65 -4.15 7.17
CA ILE A 55 -3.98 -5.45 7.22
C ILE A 55 -4.28 -6.14 8.54
N ILE A 56 -4.09 -5.46 9.68
CA ILE A 56 -4.38 -5.97 11.03
C ILE A 56 -5.83 -6.51 11.10
N ASN A 57 -6.78 -5.73 10.58
CA ASN A 57 -8.20 -6.10 10.56
C ASN A 57 -8.46 -7.34 9.72
N LYS A 58 -7.80 -7.47 8.56
CA LYS A 58 -7.95 -8.63 7.67
C LYS A 58 -7.39 -9.92 8.26
N ILE A 59 -6.44 -9.84 9.17
CA ILE A 59 -5.83 -11.00 9.85
C ILE A 59 -6.33 -11.19 11.29
N ASN A 60 -7.37 -10.46 11.70
CA ASN A 60 -8.01 -10.55 13.02
C ASN A 60 -7.03 -10.35 14.20
N LEU A 61 -6.13 -9.38 14.09
CA LEU A 61 -5.18 -9.01 15.15
C LEU A 61 -5.54 -7.70 15.88
N ASP A 62 -6.75 -7.20 15.69
CA ASP A 62 -7.24 -5.94 16.28
C ASP A 62 -7.73 -6.12 17.72
#